data_AF-A0A836L095-F1
#
_entry.id   AF-A0A836L095-F1
#
_cell.length_a   1.000
_cell.length_b   1.000
_cell.length_c   1.000
_cell.angle_alpha   90.00
_cell.angle_beta   90.00
_cell.angle_gamma   90.00
#
_symmetry.space_group_name_H-M   'P 1'
#
loop_
_entity.id
_entity.type
_entity.pdbx_description
1 polymer ?
#
loop_
_entity_poly.entity_id
_entity_poly.type
_entity_poly.pdbx_seq_one_letter_code
_entity_poly.pdbx_strand_id
1 'polypeptide(L)'
;MISPPQPRSEHMGINSDSYFNVQIMADAMTTALMAEPTLEEAAVAVFNEKECMALKSNLRSEQIAQAKYLRAHPEIHKAVQEGLSRVLLAQPKNPLDFLIQYFASEEFLDLQHQ
;
A
#
# COMPACT_ATOMS: atom_id res chain seq x y z
N MET A 1 -85.53 -18.43 -32.11
CA MET A 1 -84.47 -19.00 -31.25
C MET A 1 -83.90 -17.87 -30.39
N ILE A 2 -83.64 -18.15 -29.11
CA ILE A 2 -83.35 -17.17 -28.05
C ILE A 2 -81.84 -17.09 -27.78
N SER A 3 -81.34 -15.87 -27.51
CA SER A 3 -80.15 -15.46 -26.71
C SER A 3 -78.73 -15.52 -27.34
N PRO A 4 -77.71 -14.80 -26.79
CA PRO A 4 -77.65 -13.52 -26.04
C PRO A 4 -76.37 -12.65 -26.42
N PRO A 5 -75.68 -11.91 -25.50
CA PRO A 5 -75.46 -10.44 -25.51
C PRO A 5 -74.03 -9.97 -25.89
N GLN A 6 -73.81 -8.64 -25.94
CA GLN A 6 -72.47 -8.03 -26.08
C GLN A 6 -71.54 -8.29 -24.87
N PRO A 7 -70.21 -8.30 -25.11
CA PRO A 7 -69.28 -7.53 -24.26
C PRO A 7 -68.29 -6.73 -25.11
N ARG A 8 -68.14 -5.42 -24.88
CA ARG A 8 -67.31 -4.73 -23.88
C ARG A 8 -65.82 -4.72 -24.26
N SER A 9 -65.37 -3.53 -24.69
CA SER A 9 -63.99 -3.17 -25.03
C SER A 9 -63.02 -3.57 -23.91
N GLU A 10 -62.13 -4.50 -24.21
CA GLU A 10 -60.97 -4.81 -23.38
C GLU A 10 -59.97 -3.65 -23.52
N HIS A 11 -60.00 -2.71 -22.58
CA HIS A 11 -58.82 -1.89 -22.32
C HIS A 11 -57.75 -2.83 -21.76
N MET A 12 -56.86 -3.27 -22.65
CA MET A 12 -55.62 -3.94 -22.30
C MET A 12 -54.80 -2.97 -21.44
N GLY A 13 -54.91 -3.16 -20.12
CA GLY A 13 -54.07 -2.48 -19.14
C GLY A 13 -52.63 -2.87 -19.42
N ILE A 14 -51.89 -1.94 -20.00
CA ILE A 14 -50.44 -2.01 -20.15
C ILE A 14 -49.89 -2.06 -18.72
N ASN A 15 -49.41 -3.23 -18.32
CA ASN A 15 -48.73 -3.48 -17.06
C ASN A 15 -47.38 -2.74 -17.08
N SER A 16 -47.41 -1.44 -16.76
CA SER A 16 -46.23 -0.56 -16.75
C SER A 16 -45.29 -0.82 -15.56
N ASP A 17 -45.64 -1.71 -14.64
CA ASP A 17 -44.89 -1.92 -13.40
C ASP A 17 -43.68 -2.87 -13.59
N SER A 18 -43.61 -3.62 -14.70
CA SER A 18 -42.54 -4.60 -14.94
C SER A 18 -41.25 -4.00 -15.48
N TYR A 19 -41.31 -2.90 -16.24
CA TYR A 19 -40.15 -2.30 -16.89
C TYR A 19 -39.37 -1.38 -15.94
N PHE A 20 -40.08 -0.73 -15.02
CA PHE A 20 -39.46 0.16 -14.03
C PHE A 20 -38.53 -0.58 -13.06
N ASN A 21 -38.92 -1.78 -12.61
CA ASN A 21 -38.11 -2.57 -11.68
C ASN A 21 -36.83 -3.13 -12.32
N VAL A 22 -36.89 -3.55 -13.59
CA VAL A 22 -35.70 -4.06 -14.31
C VAL A 22 -34.71 -2.92 -14.58
N GLN A 23 -35.20 -1.73 -14.95
CA GLN A 23 -34.35 -0.56 -15.18
C GLN A 23 -33.70 -0.05 -13.89
N ILE A 24 -34.42 -0.02 -12.76
CA ILE A 24 -33.87 0.39 -11.46
C ILE A 24 -32.81 -0.61 -10.95
N MET A 25 -33.04 -1.92 -11.11
CA MET A 25 -32.06 -2.93 -10.74
C MET A 25 -30.80 -2.84 -11.61
N ALA A 26 -30.96 -2.60 -12.91
CA ALA A 26 -29.85 -2.40 -13.83
C ALA A 26 -29.05 -1.15 -13.45
N ASP A 27 -29.69 0.00 -13.26
CA ASP A 27 -29.04 1.27 -12.89
C ASP A 27 -28.33 1.20 -11.53
N ALA A 28 -28.91 0.54 -10.54
CA ALA A 28 -28.26 0.31 -9.24
C ALA A 28 -27.00 -0.57 -9.38
N MET A 29 -27.03 -1.56 -10.27
CA MET A 29 -25.91 -2.47 -10.53
C MET A 29 -24.79 -1.77 -11.32
N THR A 30 -25.13 -0.91 -12.28
CA THR A 30 -24.14 -0.06 -12.99
C THR A 30 -23.52 0.99 -12.07
N THR A 31 -24.31 1.56 -11.14
CA THR A 31 -23.81 2.55 -10.18
C THR A 31 -22.85 1.92 -9.16
N ALA A 32 -23.12 0.67 -8.74
CA ALA A 32 -22.21 -0.08 -7.88
C ALA A 32 -20.89 -0.47 -8.57
N LEU A 33 -20.91 -0.73 -9.88
CA LEU A 33 -19.70 -1.02 -10.68
C LEU A 33 -18.84 0.22 -10.97
N MET A 34 -19.42 1.42 -10.90
CA MET A 34 -18.74 2.71 -11.10
C MET A 34 -18.36 3.39 -9.77
N ALA A 35 -18.60 2.74 -8.63
CA ALA A 35 -18.21 3.26 -7.33
C ALA A 35 -16.68 3.25 -7.22
N GLU A 36 -16.10 4.39 -6.81
CA GLU A 36 -14.67 4.42 -6.49
C GLU A 36 -14.39 3.41 -5.38
N PRO A 37 -13.34 2.57 -5.53
CA PRO A 37 -13.00 1.57 -4.53
C PRO A 37 -12.71 2.25 -3.20
N THR A 38 -13.20 1.65 -2.13
CA THR A 38 -12.84 2.10 -0.78
C THR A 38 -11.31 1.97 -0.58
N LEU A 39 -10.75 2.71 0.36
CA LEU A 39 -9.31 2.63 0.67
C LEU A 39 -8.87 1.19 0.99
N GLU A 40 -9.74 0.42 1.65
CA GLU A 40 -9.50 -0.99 1.96
C GLU A 40 -9.48 -1.85 0.69
N GLU A 41 -10.46 -1.68 -0.21
CA GLU A 41 -10.50 -2.38 -1.48
C GLU A 41 -9.33 -1.99 -2.40
N ALA A 42 -8.92 -0.72 -2.38
CA ALA A 42 -7.74 -0.24 -3.08
C ALA A 42 -6.44 -0.84 -2.48
N ALA A 43 -6.33 -0.93 -1.16
CA ALA A 43 -5.19 -1.56 -0.49
C ALA A 43 -5.10 -3.06 -0.79
N VAL A 44 -6.25 -3.77 -0.77
CA VAL A 44 -6.35 -5.19 -1.14
C VAL A 44 -6.07 -5.42 -2.63
N ALA A 45 -6.45 -4.48 -3.50
CA ALA A 45 -6.15 -4.52 -4.93
C ALA A 45 -4.65 -4.30 -5.23
N VAL A 46 -3.94 -3.53 -4.39
CA VAL A 46 -2.50 -3.29 -4.53
C VAL A 46 -1.68 -4.44 -3.96
N PHE A 47 -2.11 -5.05 -2.85
CA PHE A 47 -1.47 -6.25 -2.30
C PHE A 47 -2.51 -7.26 -1.82
N ASN A 48 -2.52 -8.43 -2.46
CA ASN A 48 -3.27 -9.55 -1.93
C ASN A 48 -2.61 -10.11 -0.64
N GLU A 49 -3.35 -10.90 0.13
CA GLU A 49 -2.87 -11.45 1.41
C GLU A 49 -1.55 -12.24 1.27
N LYS A 50 -1.39 -12.96 0.15
CA LYS A 50 -0.18 -13.72 -0.17
C LYS A 50 1.03 -12.81 -0.37
N GLU A 51 0.86 -11.69 -1.07
CA GLU A 51 1.92 -10.69 -1.27
C GLU A 51 2.29 -9.99 0.03
N CYS A 52 1.30 -9.65 0.85
CA CYS A 52 1.53 -9.13 2.20
C CYS A 52 2.34 -10.11 3.07
N MET A 53 2.01 -11.40 3.02
CA MET A 53 2.74 -12.45 3.75
C MET A 53 4.16 -12.65 3.22
N ALA A 54 4.33 -12.61 1.89
CA ALA A 54 5.66 -12.67 1.27
C ALA A 54 6.52 -11.47 1.66
N LEU A 55 5.96 -10.25 1.64
CA LEU A 55 6.65 -9.04 2.04
C LEU A 55 7.11 -9.10 3.50
N LYS A 56 6.25 -9.56 4.41
CA LYS A 56 6.60 -9.77 5.82
C LYS A 56 7.74 -10.77 5.98
N SER A 57 7.70 -11.89 5.24
CA SER A 57 8.76 -12.90 5.25
C SER A 57 10.09 -12.35 4.72
N ASN A 58 10.06 -11.58 3.64
CA ASN A 58 11.23 -10.95 3.04
C ASN A 58 11.85 -9.92 4.00
N LEU A 59 11.02 -9.06 4.60
CA LEU A 59 11.48 -8.08 5.58
C LEU A 59 12.20 -8.74 6.76
N ARG A 60 11.64 -9.83 7.29
CA ARG A 60 12.27 -10.59 8.38
C ARG A 60 13.61 -11.18 7.95
N SER A 61 13.67 -11.73 6.75
CA SER A 61 14.90 -12.32 6.19
C SER A 61 15.99 -11.27 6.03
N GLU A 62 15.63 -10.09 5.52
CA GLU A 62 16.54 -8.96 5.35
C GLU A 62 17.04 -8.42 6.69
N GLN A 63 16.16 -8.25 7.68
CA GLN A 63 16.56 -7.84 9.05
C GLN A 63 17.55 -8.82 9.67
N ILE A 64 17.34 -10.13 9.48
CA ILE A 64 18.27 -11.16 9.95
C ILE A 64 19.61 -11.06 9.21
N ALA A 65 19.59 -10.86 7.89
CA ALA A 65 20.79 -10.72 7.08
C ALA A 65 21.61 -9.48 7.49
N GLN A 66 20.96 -8.32 7.67
CA GLN A 66 21.60 -7.10 8.15
C GLN A 66 22.18 -7.28 9.56
N ALA A 67 21.44 -7.90 10.48
CA ALA A 67 21.96 -8.17 11.81
C ALA A 67 23.15 -9.14 11.80
N LYS A 68 23.18 -10.09 10.85
CA LYS A 68 24.36 -10.97 10.66
C LYS A 68 25.53 -10.18 10.09
N TYR A 69 25.29 -9.34 9.08
CA TYR A 69 26.30 -8.47 8.49
C TYR A 69 26.94 -7.57 9.56
N LEU A 70 26.14 -6.82 10.33
CA LEU A 70 26.66 -5.94 11.38
C LEU A 70 27.42 -6.69 12.48
N ARG A 71 27.05 -7.93 12.81
CA ARG A 71 27.82 -8.76 13.74
C ARG A 71 29.15 -9.26 13.16
N ALA A 72 29.18 -9.53 11.85
CA ALA A 72 30.38 -9.98 11.15
C ALA A 72 31.38 -8.83 10.92
N HIS A 73 30.91 -7.58 10.95
CA HIS A 73 31.68 -6.38 10.64
C HIS A 73 31.79 -5.42 11.83
N PRO A 74 32.50 -5.79 12.93
CA PRO A 74 32.65 -4.94 14.11
C PRO A 74 33.37 -3.61 13.83
N GLU A 75 34.14 -3.52 12.74
CA GLU A 75 34.76 -2.30 12.24
C GLU A 75 33.74 -1.20 11.95
N ILE A 76 32.54 -1.57 11.46
CA ILE A 76 31.45 -0.61 11.21
C ILE A 76 30.98 0.01 12.53
N HIS A 77 30.87 -0.80 13.59
CA HIS A 77 30.48 -0.29 14.89
C HIS A 77 31.51 0.69 15.45
N LYS A 78 32.80 0.36 15.34
CA LYS A 78 33.90 1.26 15.78
C LYS A 78 33.93 2.56 14.99
N ALA A 79 33.78 2.49 13.66
CA ALA A 79 33.71 3.65 12.79
C ALA A 79 32.57 4.60 13.19
N VAL A 80 31.37 4.05 13.43
CA VAL A 80 30.21 4.84 13.86
C VAL A 80 30.43 5.43 15.25
N GLN A 81 30.99 4.69 16.20
CA GLN A 81 31.31 5.20 17.54
C GLN A 81 32.31 6.35 17.50
N GLU A 82 33.37 6.23 16.69
CA GLU A 82 34.35 7.30 16.51
C GLU A 82 33.72 8.56 15.90
N GLY A 83 32.92 8.40 14.83
CA GLY A 83 32.19 9.52 14.23
C GLY A 83 31.28 10.22 15.24
N LEU A 84 30.54 9.46 16.05
CA LEU A 84 29.69 10.01 17.11
C LEU A 84 30.51 10.72 18.20
N SER A 85 31.65 10.16 18.62
CA SER A 85 32.56 10.80 19.57
C SER A 85 33.00 12.17 19.06
N ARG A 86 33.37 12.27 17.78
CA ARG A 86 33.77 13.53 17.14
C ARG A 86 32.63 14.55 17.12
N VAL A 87 31.40 14.11 16.84
CA VAL A 87 30.21 15.00 16.90
C VAL A 87 30.00 15.54 18.31
N LEU A 88 30.10 14.68 19.33
CA LEU A 88 29.93 15.09 20.73
C LEU A 88 31.00 16.09 21.17
N LEU A 89 32.23 15.93 20.69
CA LEU A 89 33.36 16.82 20.98
C LEU A 89 33.25 18.16 20.23
N ALA A 90 32.96 18.13 18.93
CA ALA A 90 32.96 19.31 18.08
C ALA A 90 31.66 20.12 18.16
N GLN A 91 30.55 19.50 18.59
CA GLN A 91 29.19 20.08 18.64
C GLN A 91 28.85 20.90 17.39
N PRO A 92 28.96 20.31 16.18
CA PRO A 92 28.71 21.03 14.94
C PRO A 92 27.24 21.44 14.85
N LYS A 93 26.98 22.58 14.19
CA LYS A 93 25.60 23.06 13.95
C LYS A 93 24.77 22.08 13.13
N ASN A 94 25.40 21.33 12.21
CA ASN A 94 24.79 20.22 11.49
C ASN A 94 25.62 18.94 11.71
N PRO A 95 25.22 18.07 12.66
CA PRO A 95 25.89 16.80 12.93
C PRO A 95 25.90 15.83 11.76
N LEU A 96 24.86 15.84 10.92
CA LEU A 96 24.76 14.90 9.81
C LEU A 96 25.76 15.25 8.70
N ASP A 97 25.82 16.53 8.30
CA ASP A 97 26.78 16.99 7.29
C ASP A 97 28.22 16.76 7.77
N PHE A 98 28.48 16.99 9.07
CA PHE A 98 29.78 16.72 9.69
C PHE A 98 30.17 15.25 9.60
N LEU A 99 29.25 14.33 9.92
CA LEU A 99 29.50 12.88 9.82
C LEU A 99 29.72 12.44 8.36
N ILE A 100 28.93 12.96 7.42
CA ILE A 100 29.09 12.66 5.99
C ILE A 100 30.48 13.08 5.50
N GLN A 101 30.91 14.30 5.85
CA GLN A 101 32.24 14.79 5.50
C GLN A 101 33.34 13.96 6.12
N TYR A 102 33.19 13.55 7.39
CA TYR A 102 34.15 12.69 8.07
C TYR A 102 34.27 11.32 7.42
N PHE A 103 33.16 10.61 7.18
CA PHE A 103 33.20 9.28 6.57
C PHE A 103 33.65 9.30 5.10
N ALA A 104 33.57 10.45 4.42
CA ALA A 104 34.10 10.64 3.09
C ALA A 104 35.58 11.12 3.06
N SER A 105 36.18 11.38 4.22
CA SER A 105 37.54 11.93 4.30
C SER A 105 38.62 10.86 4.10
N GLU A 106 39.76 11.26 3.53
CA GLU A 106 40.97 10.43 3.43
C GLU A 106 41.40 9.91 4.83
N GLU A 107 41.26 10.75 5.87
CA GLU A 107 41.54 10.37 7.26
C GLU A 107 40.78 9.11 7.67
N PHE A 108 39.48 9.05 7.35
CA PHE A 108 38.66 7.89 7.68
C PHE A 108 39.01 6.67 6.81
N LEU A 109 39.28 6.88 5.52
CA LEU A 109 39.60 5.79 4.59
C LEU A 109 40.96 5.14 4.88
N ASP A 110 41.97 5.93 5.23
CA ASP A 110 43.31 5.43 5.60
C ASP A 110 43.28 4.62 6.90
N LEU A 111 42.41 5.00 7.85
CA LEU A 111 42.19 4.26 9.10
C LEU A 111 41.56 2.87 8.89
N GLN A 112 40.93 2.60 7.74
CA GLN A 112 40.38 1.28 7.40
C GLN A 112 41.40 0.35 6.72
N HIS A 113 42.59 0.85 6.36
CA HIS A 113 43.63 0.11 5.65
C HIS A 113 44.84 -0.28 6.52
N GLN A 114 44.80 0.00 7.83
CA GLN A 114 45.78 -0.42 8.83
C GLN A 114 45.25 -1.56 9.70
#